data_AF-A0A1B3N1S0-F1
#
_entry.id   AF-A0A1B3N1S0-F1
#
_cell.length_a   1.000
_cell.length_b   1.000
_cell.length_c   1.000
_cell.angle_alpha   90.00
_cell.angle_beta   90.00
_cell.angle_gamma   90.00
#
_symmetry.space_group_name_H-M   'P 1'
#
loop_
_entity.id
_entity.type
_entity.pdbx_description
1 polymer ?
#
loop_
_entity_poly.entity_id
_entity_poly.type
_entity_poly.pdbx_seq_one_letter_code
_entity_poly.pdbx_strand_id
1 'polypeptide(L)'
;MRVTEKFCREQESLQIAKAANETLKNRKDIALGAAKAWDAAAQLAHKQESKLEPLDKLDAEITREFAEEEAAGIDLSEPPEGDEV
;
A
#
# COMPACT_ATOMS: atom_id res chain seq x y z
N MET A 1 8.06 9.35 4.47
CA MET A 1 8.77 8.33 3.67
C MET A 1 8.00 7.02 3.82
N ARG A 2 7.44 6.44 2.76
CA ARG A 2 6.82 5.10 2.81
C ARG A 2 7.93 4.06 2.71
N VAL A 3 7.81 2.99 3.50
CA VAL A 3 8.74 1.86 3.48
C VAL A 3 8.31 0.94 2.33
N THR A 4 9.18 0.77 1.34
CA THR A 4 8.91 -0.07 0.15
C THR A 4 9.46 -1.47 0.32
N GLU A 5 8.98 -2.43 -0.49
CA GLU A 5 9.53 -3.79 -0.49
C GLU A 5 11.04 -3.76 -0.74
N LYS A 6 11.48 -3.00 -1.76
CA LYS A 6 12.89 -2.86 -2.13
C LYS A 6 13.75 -2.40 -0.95
N PHE A 7 13.30 -1.37 -0.22
CA PHE A 7 14.03 -0.87 0.93
C PHE A 7 14.15 -1.93 2.03
N CYS A 8 13.08 -2.66 2.32
CA CYS A 8 13.11 -3.74 3.31
C CYS A 8 14.10 -4.85 2.90
N ARG A 9 14.15 -5.23 1.61
CA ARG A 9 15.09 -6.23 1.09
C ARG A 9 16.54 -5.78 1.15
N GLU A 10 16.81 -4.50 0.91
CA GLU A 10 18.13 -3.91 1.10
C GLU A 10 18.57 -3.98 2.57
N GLN A 11 17.68 -3.63 3.52
CA GLN A 11 17.98 -3.73 4.95
C GLN A 11 18.19 -5.18 5.42
N GLU A 12 17.37 -6.11 4.95
CA GLU A 12 17.55 -7.55 5.20
C GLU A 12 18.96 -8.01 4.78
N SER A 13 19.35 -7.69 3.54
CA SER A 13 20.65 -8.06 2.98
C SER A 13 21.81 -7.48 3.79
N LEU A 14 21.69 -6.23 4.26
CA LEU A 14 22.68 -5.59 5.12
C LEU A 14 22.83 -6.31 6.47
N GLN A 15 21.73 -6.74 7.09
CA GLN A 15 21.80 -7.47 8.36
C GLN A 15 22.36 -8.88 8.19
N ILE A 16 22.08 -9.56 7.08
CA ILE A 16 22.71 -10.85 6.74
C ILE A 16 24.21 -10.67 6.57
N ALA A 17 24.65 -9.66 5.81
CA ALA A 17 26.07 -9.35 5.64
C ALA A 17 26.75 -9.01 6.97
N LYS A 18 26.05 -8.30 7.86
CA LYS A 18 26.54 -8.00 9.21
C LYS A 18 26.68 -9.26 10.05
N ALA A 19 25.70 -10.16 10.02
CA ALA A 19 25.74 -11.43 10.74
C ALA A 19 26.89 -12.34 10.25
N ALA A 20 27.22 -12.29 8.97
CA ALA A 20 28.32 -13.07 8.39
C ALA A 20 29.71 -12.62 8.88
N ASN A 21 29.88 -11.33 9.18
CA ASN A 21 31.13 -10.75 9.63
C ASN A 21 31.27 -10.66 11.16
N GLU A 22 30.27 -11.10 11.91
CA GLU A 22 30.22 -10.97 13.36
C GLU A 22 30.80 -12.21 14.07
N THR A 23 31.71 -11.98 15.01
CA THR A 23 32.40 -13.05 15.77
C THR A 23 31.66 -13.43 17.04
N LEU A 24 30.93 -12.49 17.64
CA LEU A 24 30.15 -12.73 18.85
C LEU A 24 28.79 -13.34 18.51
N LYS A 25 28.53 -14.55 19.03
CA LYS A 25 27.30 -15.29 18.77
C LYS A 25 26.04 -14.48 19.08
N ASN A 26 26.02 -13.73 20.19
CA ASN A 26 24.86 -12.92 20.55
C ASN A 26 24.54 -11.84 19.50
N ARG A 27 25.57 -11.17 18.97
CA ARG A 27 25.43 -10.12 17.96
C ARG A 27 25.05 -10.69 16.61
N LYS A 28 25.58 -11.88 16.28
CA LYS A 28 25.16 -12.63 15.09
C LYS A 28 23.68 -12.99 15.17
N ASP A 29 23.23 -13.51 16.31
CA ASP A 29 21.82 -13.88 16.52
C ASP A 29 20.89 -12.66 16.44
N ILE A 30 21.31 -11.51 17.00
CA ILE A 30 20.59 -10.23 16.87
C ILE A 30 20.49 -9.79 15.40
N ALA A 31 21.59 -9.82 14.65
CA ALA A 31 21.59 -9.43 13.24
C ALA A 31 20.72 -10.35 12.38
N LEU A 32 20.74 -11.66 12.62
CA LEU A 32 19.85 -12.60 11.96
C LEU A 32 18.38 -12.39 12.36
N GLY A 33 18.11 -12.05 13.62
CA GLY A 33 16.77 -11.68 14.08
C GLY A 33 16.25 -10.42 13.37
N ALA A 34 17.10 -9.41 13.22
CA ALA A 34 16.78 -8.20 12.48
C ALA A 34 16.53 -8.49 10.98
N ALA A 35 17.35 -9.36 10.35
CA ALA A 35 17.13 -9.77 8.97
C ALA A 35 15.74 -10.40 8.77
N LYS A 36 15.33 -11.31 9.66
CA LYS A 36 13.98 -11.92 9.62
C LYS A 36 12.86 -10.90 9.79
N ALA A 37 13.04 -9.89 10.65
CA ALA A 37 12.07 -8.83 10.81
C ALA A 37 11.93 -7.99 9.53
N TRP A 38 13.04 -7.72 8.84
CA TRP A 38 13.03 -7.03 7.56
C TRP A 38 12.39 -7.84 6.43
N ASP A 39 12.59 -9.16 6.38
CA ASP A 39 11.86 -10.04 5.45
C ASP A 39 10.35 -9.96 5.67
N ALA A 40 9.89 -10.06 6.92
CA ALA A 40 8.46 -9.91 7.23
C ALA A 40 7.91 -8.54 6.82
N ALA A 41 8.69 -7.47 7.02
CA ALA A 41 8.34 -6.13 6.59
C ALA A 41 8.30 -6.01 5.05
N ALA A 42 9.22 -6.66 4.32
CA ALA A 42 9.22 -6.72 2.86
C ALA A 42 7.95 -7.38 2.34
N GLN A 43 7.56 -8.52 2.92
CA GLN A 43 6.31 -9.21 2.54
C GLN A 43 5.07 -8.34 2.80
N LEU A 44 5.06 -7.55 3.88
CA LEU A 44 3.95 -6.64 4.16
C LEU A 44 3.92 -5.46 3.17
N ALA A 45 5.09 -4.87 2.89
CA ALA A 45 5.21 -3.78 1.92
C ALA A 45 4.79 -4.25 0.52
N HIS A 46 5.22 -5.43 0.08
CA HIS A 46 4.79 -6.05 -1.17
C HIS A 46 3.27 -6.21 -1.24
N LYS A 47 2.64 -6.69 -0.15
CA LYS A 47 1.18 -6.82 -0.06
C LYS A 47 0.47 -5.47 -0.10
N GLN A 48 1.07 -4.41 0.44
CA GLN A 48 0.48 -3.06 0.39
C GLN A 48 0.62 -2.47 -1.01
N GLU A 49 1.81 -2.58 -1.61
CA GLU A 49 2.09 -2.12 -2.97
C GLU A 49 1.21 -2.83 -4.00
N SER A 50 1.05 -4.15 -3.89
CA SER A 50 0.16 -4.94 -4.74
C SER A 50 -1.33 -4.71 -4.48
N LYS A 51 -1.72 -4.17 -3.31
CA LYS A 51 -3.12 -3.81 -2.99
C LYS A 51 -3.49 -2.39 -3.41
N LEU A 52 -2.53 -1.50 -3.62
CA LEU A 52 -2.79 -0.21 -4.25
C LEU A 52 -3.32 -0.41 -5.68
N GLU A 53 -2.83 -1.43 -6.39
CA GLU A 53 -3.27 -1.75 -7.77
C GLU A 53 -4.77 -2.11 -7.92
N PRO A 54 -5.41 -2.93 -7.04
CA PRO A 54 -6.86 -3.18 -7.10
C PRO A 54 -7.75 -2.04 -6.60
N LEU A 55 -7.35 -1.29 -5.58
CA LEU A 55 -8.15 -0.15 -5.09
C LEU A 55 -8.26 0.93 -6.17
N ASP A 56 -7.16 1.18 -6.90
CA ASP A 56 -7.14 2.10 -8.03
C ASP A 56 -8.15 1.74 -9.13
N LYS A 57 -8.50 0.47 -9.31
CA LYS A 57 -9.49 0.07 -10.33
C LYS A 57 -10.91 0.42 -9.93
N LEU A 58 -11.28 0.16 -8.67
CA LEU A 58 -12.61 0.50 -8.17
C LEU A 58 -12.77 2.02 -8.07
N ASP A 59 -11.74 2.71 -7.58
CA ASP A 59 -11.74 4.17 -7.51
C ASP A 59 -11.76 4.79 -8.93
N ALA A 60 -11.09 4.19 -9.91
CA ALA A 60 -11.17 4.61 -11.32
C ALA A 60 -12.56 4.34 -11.93
N GLU A 61 -13.20 3.22 -11.59
CA GLU A 61 -14.56 2.90 -12.05
C GLU A 61 -15.59 3.85 -11.45
N ILE A 62 -15.48 4.14 -10.15
CA ILE A 62 -16.29 5.16 -9.47
C ILE A 62 -16.07 6.54 -10.09
N THR A 63 -14.82 6.94 -10.33
CA THR A 63 -14.51 8.23 -10.97
C THR A 63 -15.11 8.31 -12.37
N ARG A 64 -15.10 7.20 -13.12
CA ARG A 64 -15.73 7.11 -14.44
C ARG A 64 -17.26 7.26 -14.33
N GLU A 65 -17.91 6.58 -13.39
CA GLU A 65 -19.35 6.70 -13.15
C GLU A 65 -19.75 8.15 -12.85
N PHE A 66 -19.04 8.83 -11.94
CA PHE A 66 -19.31 10.25 -11.65
C PHE A 66 -19.13 11.16 -12.88
N ALA A 67 -18.10 10.94 -13.70
CA ALA A 67 -17.88 11.72 -14.91
C ALA A 67 -18.96 11.46 -15.98
N GLU A 68 -19.46 10.22 -16.07
CA GLU A 68 -20.57 9.85 -16.95
C GLU A 68 -21.89 10.48 -16.49
N GLU A 69 -22.18 10.51 -15.18
CA GLU A 69 -23.35 11.19 -14.61
C GLU A 69 -23.30 12.71 -14.81
N GLU A 70 -22.13 13.34 -14.62
CA GLU A 70 -21.92 14.77 -14.87
C GLU A 70 -22.11 15.10 -16.36
N ALA A 71 -21.58 14.27 -17.26
CA ALA A 71 -21.75 14.44 -18.72
C ALA A 71 -23.19 14.18 -19.19
N ALA A 72 -23.92 13.28 -18.52
CA ALA A 72 -25.32 13.01 -18.78
C ALA A 72 -26.26 14.11 -18.24
N GLY A 73 -25.74 15.08 -17.48
CA GLY A 73 -26.49 16.21 -16.96
C GLY A 73 -27.58 15.81 -15.97
N ILE A 74 -27.37 14.71 -15.23
CA ILE A 74 -28.31 14.27 -14.19
C ILE A 74 -28.12 15.20 -12.98
N ASP A 75 -28.79 16.35 -13.04
CA ASP A 75 -28.94 17.25 -11.90
C ASP A 75 -30.06 16.71 -10.99
N LEU A 76 -29.70 16.01 -9.92
CA LEU A 76 -30.67 15.54 -8.90
C LEU A 76 -31.19 16.68 -8.00
N SER A 77 -30.99 17.95 -8.37
CA SER A 77 -31.42 19.11 -7.58
C SER A 77 -32.82 19.65 -7.89
N GLU A 78 -33.68 18.91 -8.63
CA GLU A 78 -35.07 19.31 -8.82
C GLU A 78 -35.98 18.68 -7.75
N PRO A 79 -36.39 19.40 -6.68
CA PRO A 79 -37.45 18.92 -5.79
C PRO A 79 -38.78 18.87 -6.57
N PRO A 80 -39.66 17.89 -6.29
CA PRO A 80 -40.93 17.80 -7.00
C PRO A 80 -41.73 19.08 -6.76
N GLU A 81 -42.08 19.79 -7.84
CA GLU A 81 -43.03 20.90 -7.80
C GLU A 81 -44.31 20.41 -7.12
N GLY A 82 -44.52 20.90 -5.91
CA GLY A 82 -45.77 20.74 -5.17
C GLY A 82 -46.86 21.44 -5.96
N ASP A 83 -47.83 20.65 -6.40
CA ASP A 83 -49.11 21.09 -6.93
C ASP A 83 -49.87 21.84 -5.82
N GLU A 84 -49.85 23.17 -5.86
CA GLU A 84 -50.76 24.05 -5.12
C GLU A 84 -51.10 25.26 -6.02
N VAL A 85 -52.28 25.26 -6.67
CA VAL A 85 -53.56 25.87 -6.23
C VAL A 85 -54.61 25.70 -7.35
#